data_AF-A0A0R1U1U7-F1
#
_entry.id   AF-A0A0R1U1U7-F1
#
_cell.length_a   1.000
_cell.length_b   1.000
_cell.length_c   1.000
_cell.angle_alpha   90.00
_cell.angle_beta   90.00
_cell.angle_gamma   90.00
#
_symmetry.space_group_name_H-M   'P 1'
#
loop_
_entity.id
_entity.type
_entity.pdbx_description
1 polymer ?
#
loop_
_entity_poly.entity_id
_entity_poly.type
_entity_poly.pdbx_seq_one_letter_code
_entity_poly.pdbx_strand_id
1 'polypeptide(L)'
;MTMKPLVNVGKNGLSDHLVQSVADAVESRELVKVSLLQTSDYGPKEVGAYLQQALPGLEIAQTIGRMVVVYKVAANADNRHLSEQVDELGR
;
A
#
# COMPACT_ATOMS: atom_id res chain seq x y z
N MET A 1 13.90 11.74 1.13
CA MET A 1 13.85 10.60 2.06
C MET A 1 13.43 9.36 1.30
N THR A 2 14.13 8.23 1.44
CA THR A 2 13.80 6.98 0.71
C THR A 2 12.90 6.10 1.57
N MET A 3 11.61 5.95 1.20
CA MET A 3 10.72 4.98 1.85
C MET A 3 11.15 3.55 1.51
N LYS A 4 11.48 2.76 2.53
CA LYS A 4 11.75 1.33 2.39
C LYS A 4 10.42 0.57 2.18
N PRO A 5 10.41 -0.51 1.37
CA PRO A 5 9.25 -1.39 1.29
C PRO A 5 8.90 -1.94 2.66
N LEU A 6 7.63 -1.89 3.03
CA LEU A 6 7.15 -2.38 4.32
C LEU A 6 6.54 -3.79 4.19
N VAL A 7 5.99 -4.10 3.02
CA VAL A 7 5.36 -5.39 2.72
C VAL A 7 6.02 -6.00 1.49
N ASN A 8 6.26 -7.32 1.51
CA ASN A 8 6.84 -8.05 0.38
C ASN A 8 5.91 -9.17 -0.08
N VAL A 9 5.71 -9.28 -1.40
CA VAL A 9 4.94 -10.36 -2.04
C VAL A 9 5.90 -11.38 -2.62
N GLY A 10 5.89 -12.59 -2.07
CA GLY A 10 6.69 -13.73 -2.50
C GLY A 10 5.87 -14.83 -3.15
N LYS A 11 6.24 -16.09 -2.92
CA LYS A 11 5.59 -17.28 -3.50
C LYS A 11 4.12 -17.45 -3.13
N ASN A 12 3.71 -16.96 -1.95
CA ASN A 12 2.31 -17.01 -1.53
C ASN A 12 1.43 -15.98 -2.25
N GLY A 13 2.04 -15.06 -3.01
CA GLY A 13 1.34 -14.15 -3.92
C GLY A 13 0.19 -13.38 -3.29
N LEU A 14 -0.92 -13.33 -4.03
CA LEU A 14 -2.18 -12.75 -3.59
C LEU A 14 -2.82 -13.66 -2.54
N SER A 15 -2.93 -13.16 -1.31
CA SER A 15 -3.46 -13.92 -0.17
C SER A 15 -4.09 -12.98 0.85
N ASP A 16 -4.98 -13.51 1.70
CA ASP A 16 -5.60 -12.75 2.78
C ASP A 16 -4.55 -12.20 3.77
N HIS A 17 -3.46 -12.93 3.97
CA HIS A 17 -2.33 -12.46 4.77
C HIS A 17 -1.68 -11.20 4.17
N LEU A 18 -1.53 -11.15 2.84
CA LEU A 18 -1.03 -9.96 2.16
C LEU A 18 -1.99 -8.79 2.36
N VAL A 19 -3.29 -9.02 2.18
CA VAL A 19 -4.33 -8.00 2.38
C VAL A 19 -4.26 -7.44 3.81
N GLN A 20 -4.23 -8.31 4.82
CA GLN A 20 -4.17 -7.91 6.22
C GLN A 20 -2.87 -7.13 6.52
N SER A 21 -1.73 -7.61 6.03
CA SER A 21 -0.44 -6.93 6.22
C SER A 21 -0.45 -5.52 5.61
N VAL A 22 -1.09 -5.35 4.45
CA VAL A 22 -1.25 -4.03 3.83
C VAL A 22 -2.24 -3.18 4.62
N ALA A 23 -3.36 -3.75 5.08
CA ALA A 23 -4.36 -3.05 5.89
C ALA A 23 -3.75 -2.44 7.16
N ASP A 24 -3.02 -3.24 7.93
CA ASP A 24 -2.37 -2.79 9.17
C ASP A 24 -1.32 -1.71 8.90
N ALA A 25 -0.58 -1.89 7.79
CA ALA A 25 0.45 -0.96 7.37
C ALA A 25 -0.13 0.41 6.94
N VAL A 26 -1.20 0.44 6.16
CA VAL A 26 -1.83 1.69 5.72
C VAL A 26 -2.56 2.37 6.86
N GLU A 27 -3.13 1.62 7.80
CA GLU A 27 -3.75 2.20 8.98
C GLU A 27 -2.74 2.94 9.87
N SER A 28 -1.50 2.48 9.91
CA SER A 28 -0.44 3.09 10.73
C SER A 28 0.30 4.24 10.03
N ARG A 29 0.33 4.27 8.69
CA ARG A 29 1.24 5.13 7.91
C ARG A 29 0.60 5.88 6.75
N GLU A 30 -0.63 5.52 6.40
CA GLU A 30 -1.42 5.99 5.26
C GLU A 30 -0.82 5.70 3.88
N LEU A 31 0.50 5.71 3.73
CA LEU A 31 1.24 5.43 2.50
C LEU A 31 2.20 4.26 2.70
N VAL A 32 2.04 3.22 1.90
CA VAL A 32 2.78 1.97 2.03
C VAL A 32 3.37 1.56 0.71
N LYS A 33 4.65 1.17 0.74
CA LYS A 33 5.34 0.59 -0.41
C LYS A 33 5.35 -0.93 -0.28
N VAL A 34 4.74 -1.60 -1.24
CA VAL A 34 4.68 -3.05 -1.38
C VAL A 34 5.66 -3.46 -2.49
N SER A 35 6.58 -4.36 -2.17
CA SER A 35 7.60 -4.85 -3.12
C SER A 35 7.31 -6.28 -3.53
N LEU A 36 7.43 -6.59 -4.81
CA LEU A 36 7.19 -7.92 -5.35
C LEU A 36 8.53 -8.61 -5.60
N LEU A 37 8.77 -9.73 -4.92
CA LEU A 37 9.95 -10.55 -5.12
C LEU A 37 9.97 -11.11 -6.54
N GLN A 38 11.14 -11.40 -7.11
CA GLN A 38 11.27 -11.94 -8.47
C GLN A 38 10.59 -13.31 -8.65
N THR A 39 10.37 -14.03 -7.55
CA THR A 39 9.67 -15.32 -7.51
C THR A 39 8.14 -15.20 -7.47
N SER A 40 7.59 -13.98 -7.40
CA SER A 40 6.16 -13.75 -7.49
C SER A 40 5.69 -13.90 -8.94
N ASP A 41 4.70 -14.76 -9.14
CA ASP A 41 4.04 -14.96 -10.44
C ASP A 41 3.17 -13.75 -10.84
N TYR A 42 2.85 -12.88 -9.89
CA TYR A 42 2.03 -11.69 -10.10
C TYR A 42 2.89 -10.45 -10.38
N GLY A 43 2.36 -9.56 -11.23
CA GLY A 43 2.89 -8.23 -11.48
C GLY A 43 2.38 -7.17 -10.51
N PRO A 44 3.03 -5.99 -10.43
CA PRO A 44 2.64 -4.92 -9.50
C PRO A 44 1.23 -4.37 -9.77
N LYS A 45 0.79 -4.37 -11.04
CA LYS A 45 -0.57 -3.95 -11.40
C LYS A 45 -1.63 -4.91 -10.89
N GLU A 46 -1.39 -6.21 -11.01
CA GLU A 46 -2.31 -7.26 -10.53
C GLU A 46 -2.40 -7.25 -9.01
N VAL A 47 -1.26 -7.14 -8.33
CA VAL A 47 -1.21 -6.96 -6.87
C VAL A 47 -1.96 -5.71 -6.45
N GLY A 48 -1.74 -4.57 -7.12
CA GLY A 48 -2.45 -3.33 -6.85
C GLY A 48 -3.96 -3.49 -6.99
N ALA A 49 -4.42 -4.03 -8.12
CA ALA A 49 -5.84 -4.25 -8.38
C ALA A 49 -6.49 -5.19 -7.34
N TYR A 50 -5.82 -6.27 -6.97
CA TYR A 50 -6.28 -7.18 -5.92
C TYR A 50 -6.41 -6.48 -4.57
N LEU A 51 -5.41 -5.68 -4.18
CA LEU A 51 -5.45 -4.91 -2.94
C LEU A 51 -6.59 -3.88 -2.93
N GLN A 52 -6.85 -3.19 -4.05
CA GLN A 52 -7.97 -2.24 -4.14
C GLN A 52 -9.33 -2.93 -4.04
N GLN A 53 -9.47 -4.12 -4.63
CA GLN A 53 -10.70 -4.92 -4.52
C GLN A 53 -10.93 -5.40 -3.08
N ALA A 54 -9.86 -5.76 -2.38
CA ALA A 54 -9.94 -6.28 -1.02
C ALA A 54 -10.04 -5.18 0.06
N LEU A 55 -9.49 -3.98 -0.19
CA LEU A 55 -9.43 -2.87 0.77
C LEU A 55 -10.17 -1.64 0.22
N PRO A 56 -11.42 -1.41 0.63
CA PRO A 56 -12.18 -0.22 0.23
C PRO A 56 -11.46 1.08 0.60
N GLY A 57 -11.42 2.02 -0.35
CA GLY A 57 -10.75 3.32 -0.18
C GLY A 57 -9.22 3.27 -0.28
N LEU A 58 -8.65 2.13 -0.69
CA LEU A 58 -7.24 2.03 -1.05
C LEU A 58 -7.02 2.55 -2.48
N GLU A 59 -6.07 3.47 -2.61
CA GLU A 59 -5.67 4.10 -3.86
C GLU A 59 -4.26 3.66 -4.27
N ILE A 60 -4.02 3.52 -5.57
CA ILE A 60 -2.67 3.27 -6.10
C ILE A 60 -2.00 4.62 -6.37
N ALA A 61 -1.13 5.04 -5.47
CA ALA A 61 -0.39 6.29 -5.62
C ALA A 61 0.66 6.20 -6.75
N GLN A 62 1.37 5.08 -6.85
CA GLN A 62 2.40 4.88 -7.88
C GLN A 62 2.72 3.41 -8.11
N THR A 63 3.16 3.08 -9.32
CA THR A 63 3.81 1.79 -9.63
C THR A 63 5.23 2.05 -10.14
N ILE A 64 6.24 1.44 -9.52
CA ILE A 64 7.66 1.63 -9.87
C ILE A 64 8.34 0.28 -9.99
N GLY A 65 8.70 -0.15 -11.22
CA GLY A 65 9.36 -1.43 -11.44
C GLY A 65 8.52 -2.59 -10.87
N ARG A 66 9.08 -3.34 -9.90
CA ARG A 66 8.39 -4.41 -9.17
C ARG A 66 7.78 -3.96 -7.84
N MET A 67 7.45 -2.68 -7.70
CA MET A 67 6.87 -2.13 -6.47
C MET A 67 5.57 -1.41 -6.78
N VAL A 68 4.62 -1.48 -5.86
CA VAL A 68 3.39 -0.69 -5.86
C VAL A 68 3.35 0.13 -4.58
N VAL A 69 3.07 1.42 -4.72
CA VAL A 69 2.86 2.35 -3.62
C VAL A 69 1.35 2.57 -3.51
N VAL A 70 0.81 2.25 -2.35
CA VAL A 70 -0.62 2.35 -2.05
C VAL A 70 -0.85 3.38 -0.97
N TYR A 71 -1.99 4.05 -1.05
CA TYR A 71 -2.41 5.08 -0.11
C TYR A 71 -3.82 4.81 0.38
N LYS A 72 -4.09 5.04 1.67
CA LYS A 72 -5.43 5.07 2.24
C LYS A 72 -5.43 5.96 3.47
N VAL A 73 -6.43 6.82 3.59
CA VAL A 73 -6.64 7.63 4.80
C VAL A 73 -6.85 6.70 5.99
N ALA A 74 -6.12 6.93 7.08
CA ALA A 74 -6.24 6.10 8.28
C ALA A 74 -7.64 6.25 8.88
N ALA A 75 -8.23 5.15 9.35
CA ALA A 75 -9.51 5.19 10.04
C ALA A 75 -9.38 5.94 11.37
N ASN A 76 -8.33 5.65 12.14
CA ASN A 76 -8.01 6.39 13.35
C ASN A 76 -7.44 7.78 13.01
N ALA A 77 -8.07 8.82 13.57
CA ALA A 77 -7.63 10.21 13.43
C ALA A 77 -6.19 10.42 13.94
N ASP A 78 -5.79 9.71 15.00
CA ASP A 78 -4.44 9.83 15.56
C ASP A 78 -3.34 9.40 14.58
N ASN A 79 -3.68 8.64 13.54
CA ASN A 79 -2.74 8.16 12.53
C ASN A 79 -2.74 9.01 11.26
N ARG A 80 -3.61 10.02 11.14
CA ARG A 80 -3.82 10.84 9.93
C ARG A 80 -2.77 11.93 9.72
N HIS A 81 -1.51 11.56 9.73
CA HIS A 81 -0.43 12.53 9.61
C HIS A 81 -0.21 13.00 8.17
N LEU A 82 -0.31 12.09 7.20
CA LEU A 82 -0.03 12.38 5.80
C LEU A 82 -1.24 13.04 5.13
N SER A 83 -2.44 12.52 5.41
CA SER A 83 -3.67 13.07 4.83
C SER A 83 -3.91 14.53 5.25
N GLU A 84 -3.67 14.86 6.52
CA GLU A 84 -3.76 16.24 7.03
C GLU A 84 -2.71 17.16 6.40
N GLN A 85 -1.45 16.73 6.33
CA GLN A 85 -0.37 17.51 5.69
C GLN A 85 -0.66 17.80 4.21
N VAL A 86 -1.22 16.85 3.48
CA VAL A 86 -1.56 17.04 2.06
C VAL A 86 -2.73 18.02 1.90
N ASP A 87 -3.73 17.98 2.78
CA ASP A 87 -4.83 18.96 2.78
C ASP A 87 -4.33 20.39 3.03
N GLU A 88 -3.39 20.55 3.97
CA GLU A 88 -2.77 21.85 4.27
C GLU A 88 -1.95 22.42 3.10
N LEU A 89 -1.23 21.57 2.37
CA LEU A 89 -0.44 21.98 1.20
C LEU A 89 -1.28 22.29 -0.04
N GLY A 90 -2.50 21.77 -0.11
CA GLY A 90 -3.45 21.99 -1.20
C GLY A 90 -4.24 23.30 -1.08
N ARG A 91 -4.10 24.04 0.03
CA ARG A 91 -4.68 25.37 0.26
C ARG A 91 -3.71 26.47 -0.15
#